data_AF-A0A1Y1YJA4-F1
#
_entry.id   AF-A0A1Y1YJA4-F1
#
_cell.length_a   1.000
_cell.length_b   1.000
_cell.length_c   1.000
_cell.angle_alpha   90.00
_cell.angle_beta   90.00
_cell.angle_gamma   90.00
#
_symmetry.space_group_name_H-M   'P 1'
#
loop_
_entity.id
_entity.type
_entity.pdbx_description
1 polymer ?
#
loop_
_entity_poly.entity_id
_entity_poly.type
_entity_poly.pdbx_seq_one_letter_code
_entity_poly.pdbx_strand_id
1 'polypeptide(L)'
;MSASVDIKRQAYGKAKVRVTKAIRHTAQYNGIVELTCKNTCYVIAKKSNHIRAIERSAYELGKQTRTPTLFNNVGPESIETRETWVTVAADSVSIKSGLEGLLGLKTTGSSFSNFHLCENTTLQDADDRIFFTTVKAYYNTNTSIGVENISFDRIFVGVRETTLDLFAHEDSTSTQATLCCTAGLILKRSPEVQDVYYALQNSHHFTTNLAHSNLPNAGSEITII
;
A
#
# COMPACT_ATOMS: atom_id res chain seq x y z
N MET A 1 -44.29 -23.62 -12.35
CA MET A 1 -43.65 -22.59 -11.50
C MET A 1 -42.43 -22.08 -12.25
N SER A 2 -42.47 -20.88 -12.82
CA SER A 2 -41.27 -20.28 -13.43
C SER A 2 -40.41 -19.69 -12.33
N ALA A 3 -39.17 -20.17 -12.17
CA ALA A 3 -38.22 -19.52 -11.28
C ALA A 3 -37.94 -18.10 -11.81
N SER A 4 -38.21 -17.07 -11.01
CA SER A 4 -37.78 -15.71 -11.30
C SER A 4 -36.28 -15.59 -11.04
N VAL A 5 -35.56 -14.92 -11.93
CA VAL A 5 -34.13 -14.64 -11.78
C VAL A 5 -33.98 -13.17 -11.41
N ASP A 6 -33.53 -12.92 -10.18
CA ASP A 6 -33.31 -11.57 -9.67
C ASP A 6 -31.82 -11.22 -9.68
N ILE A 7 -31.52 -10.00 -10.14
CA ILE A 7 -30.16 -9.47 -10.11
C ILE A 7 -29.81 -9.07 -8.68
N LYS A 8 -28.86 -9.79 -8.06
CA LYS A 8 -28.46 -9.53 -6.67
C LYS A 8 -27.63 -8.26 -6.49
N ARG A 9 -26.69 -7.98 -7.42
CA ARG A 9 -25.86 -6.76 -7.45
C ARG A 9 -25.39 -6.49 -8.89
N GLN A 10 -25.40 -5.23 -9.30
CA GLN A 10 -24.87 -4.80 -10.60
C GLN A 10 -24.21 -3.42 -10.46
N ALA A 11 -23.07 -3.24 -11.12
CA ALA A 11 -22.42 -1.95 -11.28
C ALA A 11 -21.82 -1.88 -12.69
N TYR A 12 -21.78 -0.68 -13.29
CA TYR A 12 -21.13 -0.42 -14.57
C TYR A 12 -20.33 0.88 -14.50
N GLY A 13 -19.31 1.01 -15.33
CA GLY A 13 -18.46 2.19 -15.34
C GLY A 13 -17.32 2.11 -16.35
N LYS A 14 -16.34 3.00 -16.22
CA LYS A 14 -15.13 3.00 -17.05
C LYS A 14 -13.91 2.73 -16.18
N ALA A 15 -13.09 1.77 -16.59
CA ALA A 15 -11.84 1.42 -15.90
C ALA A 15 -10.61 1.90 -16.68
N LYS A 16 -9.47 2.03 -15.99
CA LYS A 16 -8.12 2.33 -16.56
C LYS A 16 -8.06 3.59 -17.44
N VAL A 17 -8.75 4.67 -17.03
CA VAL A 17 -8.63 5.99 -17.69
C VAL A 17 -7.41 6.74 -17.15
N ARG A 18 -6.51 7.17 -18.02
CA ARG A 18 -5.34 8.00 -17.63
C ARG A 18 -5.67 9.48 -17.78
N VAL A 19 -5.37 10.29 -16.77
CA VAL A 19 -5.51 11.75 -16.79
C VAL A 19 -4.28 12.34 -16.13
N THR A 20 -3.53 13.18 -16.82
CA THR A 20 -2.37 13.87 -16.24
C THR A 20 -2.75 15.34 -16.02
N LYS A 21 -2.67 15.83 -14.78
CA LYS A 21 -2.82 17.25 -14.48
C LYS A 21 -1.46 17.86 -14.11
N ALA A 22 -1.02 18.82 -14.92
CA ALA A 22 0.13 19.67 -14.58
C ALA A 22 -0.36 20.93 -13.85
N ILE A 23 0.11 21.13 -12.61
CA ILE A 23 -0.13 22.36 -11.85
C ILE A 23 1.14 23.21 -11.94
N ARG A 24 1.05 24.33 -12.65
CA ARG A 24 2.17 25.27 -12.83
C ARG A 24 2.12 26.32 -11.71
N HIS A 25 3.04 26.25 -10.77
CA HIS A 25 3.12 27.20 -9.66
C HIS A 25 3.93 28.46 -10.03
N THR A 26 5.00 28.29 -10.81
CA THR A 26 5.85 29.32 -11.43
C THR A 26 6.48 28.74 -12.70
N ALA A 27 7.33 29.50 -13.42
CA ALA A 27 7.97 29.01 -14.66
C ALA A 27 8.84 27.74 -14.49
N GLN A 28 9.26 27.40 -13.25
CA GLN A 28 10.26 26.38 -12.95
C GLN A 28 9.75 25.16 -12.15
N TYR A 29 8.56 25.20 -11.52
CA TYR A 29 8.04 24.10 -10.69
C TYR A 29 6.67 23.60 -11.17
N ASN A 30 6.59 22.30 -11.44
CA ASN A 30 5.37 21.61 -11.86
C ASN A 30 5.05 20.45 -10.90
N GLY A 31 3.83 20.42 -10.36
CA GLY A 31 3.27 19.21 -9.73
C GLY A 31 2.49 18.41 -10.77
N ILE A 32 2.74 17.10 -10.86
CA ILE A 32 2.01 16.19 -11.75
C ILE A 32 1.16 15.25 -10.89
N VAL A 33 -0.15 15.21 -11.16
CA VAL A 33 -1.07 14.26 -10.50
C VAL A 33 -1.81 13.47 -11.58
N GLU A 34 -1.79 12.14 -11.48
CA GLU A 34 -2.54 11.26 -12.35
C GLU A 34 -3.94 10.97 -11.76
N LEU A 35 -5.01 11.09 -12.56
CA LEU A 35 -6.41 10.88 -12.17
C LEU A 35 -7.17 10.03 -13.22
N THR A 36 -8.38 9.55 -12.92
CA THR A 36 -9.09 8.58 -13.78
C THR A 36 -10.60 8.87 -13.93
N CYS A 37 -11.03 9.37 -15.12
CA CYS A 37 -12.30 9.15 -15.86
C CYS A 37 -12.62 10.31 -16.86
N LYS A 38 -13.15 9.99 -18.06
CA LYS A 38 -12.88 10.70 -19.33
C LYS A 38 -13.26 12.20 -19.41
N ASN A 39 -14.51 12.57 -19.10
CA ASN A 39 -15.00 13.96 -19.27
C ASN A 39 -15.28 14.63 -17.93
N THR A 40 -16.01 13.94 -17.04
CA THR A 40 -16.33 14.46 -15.70
C THR A 40 -15.06 14.65 -14.87
N CYS A 41 -14.08 13.72 -14.90
CA CYS A 41 -12.83 13.95 -14.18
C CYS A 41 -11.98 15.01 -14.82
N TYR A 42 -12.03 15.21 -16.15
CA TYR A 42 -11.34 16.35 -16.74
C TYR A 42 -11.95 17.68 -16.27
N VAL A 43 -13.28 17.75 -16.19
CA VAL A 43 -14.00 18.95 -15.69
C VAL A 43 -13.71 19.17 -14.20
N ILE A 44 -13.81 18.15 -13.36
CA ILE A 44 -13.44 18.24 -11.94
C ILE A 44 -11.95 18.56 -11.82
N ALA A 45 -11.10 17.95 -12.64
CA ALA A 45 -9.67 18.18 -12.61
C ALA A 45 -9.33 19.62 -12.97
N LYS A 46 -10.03 20.20 -13.94
CA LYS A 46 -9.86 21.60 -14.35
C LYS A 46 -10.45 22.58 -13.35
N LYS A 47 -11.60 22.27 -12.73
CA LYS A 47 -12.33 23.19 -11.84
C LYS A 47 -11.86 23.16 -10.39
N SER A 48 -11.29 22.05 -9.91
CA SER A 48 -10.88 21.93 -8.51
C SER A 48 -9.43 22.39 -8.30
N ASN A 49 -9.26 23.32 -7.35
CA ASN A 49 -7.95 23.71 -6.82
C ASN A 49 -7.40 22.69 -5.80
N HIS A 50 -8.21 21.68 -5.42
CA HIS A 50 -7.98 20.75 -4.31
C HIS A 50 -7.36 19.40 -4.70
N ILE A 51 -6.81 19.27 -5.92
CA ILE A 51 -6.12 18.06 -6.41
C ILE A 51 -4.71 17.98 -5.85
N ARG A 52 -4.58 18.14 -4.53
CA ARG A 52 -3.33 17.84 -3.84
C ARG A 52 -3.33 16.40 -3.33
N ALA A 53 -4.51 15.90 -2.92
CA ALA A 53 -4.74 14.52 -2.51
C ALA A 53 -5.71 13.81 -3.47
N ILE A 54 -5.40 12.56 -3.82
CA ILE A 54 -6.21 11.76 -4.75
C ILE A 54 -7.58 11.38 -4.15
N GLU A 55 -7.66 11.23 -2.84
CA GLU A 55 -8.85 10.88 -2.06
C GLU A 55 -9.90 11.97 -2.18
N ARG A 56 -9.49 13.25 -2.10
CA ARG A 56 -10.40 14.40 -2.27
C ARG A 56 -10.94 14.50 -3.69
N SER A 57 -10.09 14.23 -4.67
CA SER A 57 -10.50 14.21 -6.08
C SER A 57 -11.51 13.09 -6.33
N ALA A 58 -11.28 11.93 -5.72
CA ALA A 58 -12.16 10.79 -5.79
C ALA A 58 -13.50 11.03 -5.09
N TYR A 59 -13.48 11.68 -3.94
CA TYR A 59 -14.67 12.07 -3.20
C TYR A 59 -15.55 13.06 -3.97
N GLU A 60 -14.99 14.11 -4.57
CA GLU A 60 -15.77 15.07 -5.35
C GLU A 60 -16.42 14.44 -6.60
N LEU A 61 -15.73 13.48 -7.23
CA LEU A 61 -16.33 12.71 -8.31
C LEU A 61 -17.44 11.79 -7.80
N GLY A 62 -17.21 11.07 -6.70
CA GLY A 62 -18.20 10.21 -6.08
C GLY A 62 -19.47 10.96 -5.67
N LYS A 63 -19.36 12.21 -5.21
CA LYS A 63 -20.52 13.09 -4.94
C LYS A 63 -21.35 13.38 -6.19
N GLN A 64 -20.70 13.57 -7.34
CA GLN A 64 -21.39 13.89 -8.60
C GLN A 64 -22.03 12.66 -9.23
N THR A 65 -21.39 11.49 -9.16
CA THR A 65 -21.86 10.28 -9.84
C THR A 65 -22.66 9.34 -8.93
N ARG A 66 -22.49 9.43 -7.60
CA ARG A 66 -23.00 8.46 -6.60
C ARG A 66 -22.61 7.01 -6.92
N THR A 67 -21.41 6.82 -7.49
CA THR A 67 -20.87 5.51 -7.85
C THR A 67 -19.54 5.24 -7.15
N PRO A 68 -19.21 3.98 -6.83
CA PRO A 68 -17.88 3.60 -6.36
C PRO A 68 -16.82 4.04 -7.37
N THR A 69 -15.77 4.70 -6.91
CA THR A 69 -14.70 5.17 -7.79
C THR A 69 -13.33 4.82 -7.27
N LEU A 70 -12.49 4.31 -8.17
CA LEU A 70 -11.09 3.95 -7.94
C LEU A 70 -10.18 5.01 -8.56
N PHE A 71 -9.14 5.41 -7.82
CA PHE A 71 -8.06 6.24 -8.33
C PHE A 71 -6.71 5.67 -7.93
N ASN A 72 -5.78 5.70 -8.87
CA ASN A 72 -4.39 5.31 -8.67
C ASN A 72 -3.51 6.51 -9.05
N ASN A 73 -2.52 6.82 -8.21
CA ASN A 73 -1.44 7.73 -8.56
C ASN A 73 -0.16 6.93 -8.73
N VAL A 74 0.45 7.03 -9.91
CA VAL A 74 1.71 6.38 -10.23
C VAL A 74 2.73 7.48 -10.50
N GLY A 75 3.83 7.50 -9.72
CA GLY A 75 4.97 8.33 -10.05
C GLY A 75 5.63 7.82 -11.33
N PRO A 76 6.19 8.69 -12.20
CA PRO A 76 6.67 8.30 -13.52
C PRO A 76 7.81 7.25 -13.52
N GLU A 77 8.45 6.98 -12.37
CA GLU A 77 9.58 6.05 -12.25
C GLU A 77 9.51 5.14 -11.00
N SER A 78 8.43 5.18 -10.21
CA SER A 78 8.32 4.38 -8.99
C SER A 78 7.44 3.14 -9.19
N ILE A 79 7.95 1.98 -8.74
CA ILE A 79 7.14 0.75 -8.59
C ILE A 79 6.11 0.92 -7.46
N GLU A 80 6.39 1.83 -6.52
CA GLU A 80 5.46 2.25 -5.47
C GLU A 80 4.29 3.03 -6.09
N THR A 81 3.07 2.57 -5.81
CA THR A 81 1.82 3.20 -6.20
C THR A 81 1.02 3.61 -4.96
N ARG A 82 0.34 4.76 -5.05
CA ARG A 82 -0.67 5.17 -4.06
C ARG A 82 -2.06 4.94 -4.66
N GLU A 83 -2.89 4.19 -3.96
CA GLU A 83 -4.23 3.83 -4.43
C GLU A 83 -5.30 4.31 -3.45
N THR A 84 -6.46 4.69 -3.99
CA THR A 84 -7.64 5.03 -3.20
C THR A 84 -8.92 4.50 -3.83
N TRP A 85 -9.80 3.97 -3.00
CA TRP A 85 -11.17 3.60 -3.32
C TRP A 85 -12.09 4.49 -2.51
N VAL A 86 -12.97 5.20 -3.20
CA VAL A 86 -13.99 6.03 -2.56
C VAL A 86 -15.37 5.56 -2.99
N THR A 87 -16.19 5.21 -2.01
CA THR A 87 -17.60 4.88 -2.20
C THR A 87 -18.43 5.93 -1.50
N VAL A 88 -19.24 6.67 -2.28
CA VAL A 88 -20.19 7.65 -1.77
C VAL A 88 -21.59 7.07 -1.96
N ALA A 89 -22.25 6.73 -0.85
CA ALA A 89 -23.65 6.34 -0.78
C ALA A 89 -24.52 7.54 -0.36
N ALA A 90 -25.83 7.33 -0.22
CA ALA A 90 -26.76 8.39 0.17
C ALA A 90 -26.51 8.92 1.59
N ASP A 91 -26.04 8.07 2.49
CA ASP A 91 -25.91 8.29 3.93
C ASP A 91 -24.48 8.07 4.46
N SER A 92 -23.58 7.56 3.63
CA SER A 92 -22.25 7.12 4.07
C SER A 92 -21.18 7.35 3.01
N VAL A 93 -19.95 7.60 3.50
CA VAL A 93 -18.76 7.77 2.68
C VAL A 93 -17.68 6.84 3.22
N SER A 94 -17.27 5.88 2.38
CA SER A 94 -16.16 4.97 2.69
C SER A 94 -14.95 5.33 1.84
N ILE A 95 -13.82 5.57 2.50
CA ILE A 95 -12.53 5.87 1.87
C ILE A 95 -11.52 4.83 2.35
N LYS A 96 -11.07 4.00 1.41
CA LYS A 96 -9.94 3.10 1.60
C LYS A 96 -8.77 3.67 0.83
N SER A 97 -7.61 3.79 1.44
CA SER A 97 -6.40 4.27 0.77
C SER A 97 -5.21 3.41 1.11
N GLY A 98 -4.14 3.49 0.35
CA GLY A 98 -2.99 2.65 0.60
C GLY A 98 -1.83 2.86 -0.35
N LEU A 99 -0.82 2.03 -0.12
CA LEU A 99 0.37 1.92 -0.94
C LEU A 99 0.60 0.46 -1.33
N GLU A 100 1.09 0.25 -2.55
CA GLU A 100 1.49 -1.04 -3.07
C GLU A 100 2.82 -0.90 -3.83
N GLY A 101 3.64 -1.95 -3.84
CA GLY A 101 4.88 -1.95 -4.61
C GLY A 101 6.07 -1.28 -3.90
N LEU A 102 5.93 -0.91 -2.63
CA LEU A 102 7.07 -0.47 -1.82
C LEU A 102 7.97 -1.67 -1.52
N LEU A 103 9.21 -1.64 -2.03
CA LEU A 103 10.20 -2.69 -1.83
C LEU A 103 11.02 -2.44 -0.57
N GLY A 104 11.17 -3.46 0.26
CA GLY A 104 12.03 -3.44 1.44
C GLY A 104 13.00 -4.61 1.43
N LEU A 105 14.27 -4.35 1.71
CA LEU A 105 15.31 -5.38 1.87
C LEU A 105 16.05 -5.15 3.18
N LYS A 106 16.10 -6.18 4.03
CA LYS A 106 17.05 -6.30 5.15
C LYS A 106 18.06 -7.36 4.81
N THR A 107 19.35 -7.03 4.94
CA THR A 107 20.46 -7.99 4.75
C THR A 107 20.73 -8.82 6.00
N THR A 108 20.37 -8.31 7.18
CA THR A 108 20.51 -8.92 8.50
C THR A 108 19.38 -8.44 9.43
N GLY A 109 19.31 -8.92 10.66
CA GLY A 109 18.28 -8.53 11.64
C GLY A 109 16.91 -9.15 11.31
N SER A 110 16.93 -10.32 10.69
CA SER A 110 15.74 -11.12 10.43
C SER A 110 16.05 -12.58 10.72
N SER A 111 15.27 -13.18 11.62
CA SER A 111 15.35 -14.59 11.98
C SER A 111 14.05 -15.30 11.67
N PHE A 112 14.11 -16.63 11.62
CA PHE A 112 12.94 -17.49 11.60
C PHE A 112 13.32 -18.86 12.15
N SER A 113 12.90 -19.13 13.38
CA SER A 113 13.19 -20.35 14.13
C SER A 113 12.01 -20.73 15.01
N ASN A 114 12.07 -21.89 15.68
CA ASN A 114 11.04 -22.35 16.62
C ASN A 114 9.63 -22.50 16.02
N PHE A 115 9.53 -22.81 14.72
CA PHE A 115 8.26 -23.14 14.08
C PHE A 115 7.89 -24.61 14.31
N HIS A 116 6.61 -24.94 14.10
CA HIS A 116 6.14 -26.30 14.26
C HIS A 116 6.84 -27.26 13.27
N LEU A 117 7.44 -28.32 13.81
CA LEU A 117 8.08 -29.37 13.03
C LEU A 117 7.08 -30.52 12.82
N CYS A 118 6.88 -30.91 11.57
CA CYS A 118 6.11 -32.09 11.19
C CYS A 118 6.88 -32.93 10.16
N GLU A 119 6.29 -34.04 9.72
CA GLU A 119 6.89 -34.97 8.73
C GLU A 119 7.27 -34.30 7.39
N ASN A 120 6.63 -33.18 7.06
CA ASN A 120 6.87 -32.42 5.83
C ASN A 120 7.81 -31.22 6.04
N THR A 121 8.34 -31.02 7.25
CA THR A 121 9.20 -29.88 7.57
C THR A 121 10.64 -30.16 7.17
N THR A 122 11.10 -29.49 6.11
CA THR A 122 12.50 -29.53 5.64
C THR A 122 13.26 -28.23 5.91
N LEU A 123 12.51 -27.15 6.16
CA LEU A 123 13.06 -25.83 6.44
C LEU A 123 13.92 -25.89 7.70
N GLN A 124 15.13 -25.34 7.61
CA GLN A 124 16.04 -25.19 8.75
C GLN A 124 15.76 -23.89 9.48
N ASP A 125 16.05 -23.87 10.77
CA ASP A 125 16.09 -22.63 11.54
C ASP A 125 17.14 -21.67 10.96
N ALA A 126 16.81 -20.39 10.97
CA ALA A 126 17.71 -19.33 10.52
C ALA A 126 17.76 -18.22 11.59
N ASP A 127 18.88 -18.12 12.30
CA ASP A 127 19.13 -17.06 13.29
C ASP A 127 19.40 -15.70 12.61
N ASP A 128 19.91 -15.72 11.38
CA ASP A 128 19.98 -14.55 10.52
C ASP A 128 19.73 -14.92 9.05
N ARG A 129 18.97 -14.09 8.33
CA ARG A 129 18.64 -14.28 6.92
C ARG A 129 18.25 -12.96 6.26
N ILE A 130 18.42 -12.91 4.94
CA ILE A 130 17.88 -11.83 4.12
C ILE A 130 16.35 -11.82 4.22
N PHE A 131 15.78 -10.65 4.48
CA PHE A 131 14.34 -10.41 4.41
C PHE A 131 14.05 -9.41 3.30
N PHE A 132 13.61 -9.93 2.16
CA PHE A 132 13.16 -9.12 1.03
C PHE A 132 11.64 -9.21 0.90
N THR A 133 10.98 -8.05 0.77
CA THR A 133 9.53 -8.01 0.69
C THR A 133 9.00 -6.89 -0.18
N THR A 134 7.84 -7.14 -0.79
CA THR A 134 7.01 -6.11 -1.40
C THR A 134 5.84 -5.83 -0.46
N VAL A 135 5.74 -4.58 0.00
CA VAL A 135 4.71 -4.13 0.93
C VAL A 135 3.43 -3.80 0.17
N LYS A 136 2.31 -4.30 0.72
CA LYS A 136 0.97 -3.82 0.41
C LYS A 136 0.30 -3.38 1.71
N ALA A 137 -0.04 -2.11 1.82
CA ALA A 137 -0.68 -1.56 3.00
C ALA A 137 -1.91 -0.77 2.59
N TYR A 138 -3.07 -1.21 3.04
CA TYR A 138 -4.36 -0.56 2.79
C TYR A 138 -5.04 -0.24 4.12
N TYR A 139 -5.70 0.90 4.20
CA TYR A 139 -6.33 1.36 5.44
C TYR A 139 -7.64 2.07 5.15
N ASN A 140 -8.62 1.86 6.02
CA ASN A 140 -9.88 2.59 6.00
C ASN A 140 -9.77 3.86 6.84
N THR A 141 -10.24 4.96 6.30
CA THR A 141 -10.21 6.26 6.98
C THR A 141 -11.57 6.57 7.60
N ASN A 142 -11.56 7.01 8.86
CA ASN A 142 -12.73 7.50 9.57
C ASN A 142 -13.20 8.83 8.97
N THR A 143 -14.38 8.82 8.35
CA THR A 143 -14.97 9.99 7.69
C THR A 143 -15.94 10.78 8.59
N SER A 144 -16.10 10.42 9.87
CA SER A 144 -17.07 11.05 10.78
C SER A 144 -16.81 12.53 11.04
N ILE A 145 -15.56 13.00 10.89
CA ILE A 145 -15.18 14.41 11.08
C ILE A 145 -15.38 15.26 9.81
N GLY A 146 -15.92 14.69 8.73
CA GLY A 146 -16.01 15.33 7.42
C GLY A 146 -14.74 15.11 6.58
N VAL A 147 -14.92 14.79 5.29
CA VAL A 147 -13.82 14.44 4.37
C VAL A 147 -12.87 15.62 4.13
N GLU A 148 -13.40 16.83 4.21
CA GLU A 148 -12.67 18.10 4.11
C GLU A 148 -11.68 18.33 5.24
N ASN A 149 -11.95 17.80 6.43
CA ASN A 149 -11.12 17.97 7.63
C ASN A 149 -10.01 16.93 7.74
N ILE A 150 -9.98 15.94 6.84
CA ILE A 150 -8.99 14.87 6.85
C ILE A 150 -7.77 15.28 6.02
N SER A 151 -6.59 15.10 6.61
CA SER A 151 -5.30 15.30 5.94
C SER A 151 -4.76 13.99 5.38
N PHE A 152 -5.25 13.58 4.21
CA PHE A 152 -4.88 12.30 3.58
C PHE A 152 -3.39 12.18 3.28
N ASP A 153 -2.73 13.26 2.86
CA ASP A 153 -1.29 13.22 2.57
C ASP A 153 -0.46 12.97 3.83
N ARG A 154 -0.87 13.54 4.97
CA ARG A 154 -0.23 13.29 6.27
C ARG A 154 -0.40 11.83 6.69
N ILE A 155 -1.58 11.25 6.50
CA ILE A 155 -1.84 9.83 6.80
C ILE A 155 -0.99 8.94 5.90
N PHE A 156 -0.97 9.19 4.59
CA PHE A 156 -0.16 8.43 3.64
C PHE A 156 1.33 8.47 3.97
N VAL A 157 1.88 9.66 4.20
CA VAL A 157 3.29 9.83 4.60
C VAL A 157 3.57 9.12 5.92
N GLY A 158 2.71 9.30 6.92
CA GLY A 158 2.88 8.65 8.23
C GLY A 158 2.82 7.12 8.15
N VAL A 159 1.96 6.54 7.31
CA VAL A 159 1.88 5.09 7.07
C VAL A 159 3.16 4.57 6.41
N ARG A 160 3.65 5.30 5.41
CA ARG A 160 4.88 4.96 4.67
C ARG A 160 6.12 5.05 5.56
N GLU A 161 6.27 6.14 6.30
CA GLU A 161 7.38 6.33 7.25
C GLU A 161 7.34 5.28 8.35
N THR A 162 6.19 5.03 8.96
CA THR A 162 6.04 3.99 9.99
C THR A 162 6.41 2.61 9.48
N THR A 163 6.07 2.30 8.23
CA THR A 163 6.48 1.07 7.56
C THR A 163 7.99 0.97 7.41
N LEU A 164 8.63 2.02 6.86
CA LEU A 164 10.06 2.04 6.61
C LEU A 164 10.88 2.06 7.90
N ASP A 165 10.46 2.85 8.89
CA ASP A 165 11.10 2.95 10.19
C ASP A 165 11.14 1.59 10.88
N LEU A 166 9.98 0.94 10.98
CA LEU A 166 9.88 -0.35 11.66
C LEU A 166 10.66 -1.42 10.89
N PHE A 167 10.47 -1.45 9.56
CA PHE A 167 11.21 -2.38 8.71
C PHE A 167 12.72 -2.17 8.83
N ALA A 168 13.23 -0.95 9.00
CA ALA A 168 14.66 -0.71 9.14
C ALA A 168 15.22 -1.09 10.52
N HIS A 169 14.51 -0.75 11.60
CA HIS A 169 15.10 -0.77 12.95
C HIS A 169 14.71 -1.98 13.82
N GLU A 170 13.57 -2.63 13.56
CA GLU A 170 13.13 -3.75 14.41
C GLU A 170 13.67 -5.09 13.90
N ASP A 171 14.22 -5.89 14.80
CA ASP A 171 14.60 -7.26 14.47
C ASP A 171 13.35 -8.11 14.18
N SER A 172 13.33 -8.70 12.99
CA SER A 172 12.17 -9.45 12.50
C SER A 172 12.29 -10.92 12.87
N THR A 173 11.64 -11.35 13.95
CA THR A 173 11.52 -12.78 14.32
C THR A 173 10.65 -13.60 13.37
N SER A 174 9.77 -12.92 12.64
CA SER A 174 8.95 -13.49 11.57
C SER A 174 8.33 -12.37 10.74
N THR A 175 7.92 -12.67 9.51
CA THR A 175 7.13 -11.74 8.69
C THR A 175 5.85 -11.31 9.42
N GLN A 176 5.25 -12.23 10.18
CA GLN A 176 4.03 -12.03 10.98
C GLN A 176 4.23 -11.08 12.16
N ALA A 177 5.37 -11.15 12.85
CA ALA A 177 5.69 -10.19 13.90
C ALA A 177 5.84 -8.78 13.30
N THR A 178 6.63 -8.65 12.23
CA THR A 178 6.86 -7.37 11.55
C THR A 178 5.55 -6.73 11.07
N LEU A 179 4.66 -7.50 10.43
CA LEU A 179 3.39 -6.98 9.94
C LEU A 179 2.47 -6.54 11.09
N CYS A 180 2.42 -7.29 12.19
CA CYS A 180 1.55 -6.99 13.33
C CYS A 180 2.01 -5.73 14.07
N CYS A 181 3.31 -5.61 14.34
CA CYS A 181 3.89 -4.43 14.98
C CYS A 181 3.69 -3.17 14.11
N THR A 182 3.87 -3.30 12.78
CA THR A 182 3.67 -2.17 11.85
C THR A 182 2.23 -1.70 11.82
N ALA A 183 1.28 -2.63 11.64
CA ALA A 183 -0.14 -2.30 11.64
C ALA A 183 -0.58 -1.66 12.97
N GLY A 184 -0.12 -2.21 14.10
CA GLY A 184 -0.39 -1.65 15.43
C GLY A 184 0.18 -0.23 15.61
N LEU A 185 1.37 0.04 15.09
CA LEU A 185 1.99 1.36 15.18
C LEU A 185 1.30 2.39 14.27
N ILE A 186 0.86 1.98 13.07
CA ILE A 186 0.05 2.82 12.18
C ILE A 186 -1.23 3.28 12.88
N LEU A 187 -1.97 2.34 13.48
CA LEU A 187 -3.21 2.65 14.20
C LEU A 187 -2.98 3.59 15.40
N LYS A 188 -1.85 3.46 16.10
CA LYS A 188 -1.49 4.36 17.20
C LYS A 188 -1.11 5.77 16.73
N ARG A 189 -0.38 5.88 15.60
CA ARG A 189 0.12 7.16 15.07
C ARG A 189 -0.92 7.93 14.26
N SER A 190 -1.92 7.25 13.69
CA SER A 190 -2.96 7.86 12.85
C SER A 190 -4.37 7.54 13.40
N PRO A 191 -4.90 8.35 14.34
CA PRO A 191 -6.22 8.13 14.93
C PRO A 191 -7.38 8.13 13.93
N GLU A 192 -7.20 8.73 12.76
CA GLU A 192 -8.16 8.73 11.67
C GLU A 192 -8.23 7.38 10.94
N VAL A 193 -7.27 6.48 11.14
CA VAL A 193 -7.27 5.14 10.54
C VAL A 193 -8.06 4.18 11.42
N GLN A 194 -9.10 3.55 10.84
CA GLN A 194 -9.97 2.62 11.57
C GLN A 194 -9.40 1.20 11.61
N ASP A 195 -8.86 0.76 10.48
CA ASP A 195 -8.27 -0.56 10.31
C ASP A 195 -7.19 -0.50 9.24
N VAL A 196 -6.30 -1.49 9.29
CA VAL A 196 -5.18 -1.65 8.35
C VAL A 196 -5.16 -3.10 7.87
N TYR A 197 -5.29 -3.27 6.57
CA TYR A 197 -4.87 -4.47 5.87
C TYR A 197 -3.40 -4.35 5.51
N TYR A 198 -2.62 -5.37 5.85
CA TYR A 198 -1.18 -5.37 5.63
C TYR A 198 -0.73 -6.72 5.08
N ALA A 199 0.01 -6.73 3.98
CA ALA A 199 0.57 -7.92 3.39
C ALA A 199 2.04 -7.69 3.02
N LEU A 200 2.87 -8.64 3.43
CA LEU A 200 4.29 -8.69 3.14
C LEU A 200 4.57 -9.97 2.37
N GLN A 201 4.81 -9.86 1.06
CA GLN A 201 5.23 -11.01 0.27
C GLN A 201 6.69 -11.32 0.60
N ASN A 202 6.98 -12.46 1.24
CA ASN A 202 8.35 -12.86 1.53
C ASN A 202 8.99 -13.43 0.25
N SER A 203 9.94 -12.69 -0.31
CA SER A 203 10.67 -13.07 -1.51
C SER A 203 12.00 -13.70 -1.10
N HIS A 204 12.05 -15.03 -1.17
CA HIS A 204 13.14 -15.82 -0.63
C HIS A 204 14.47 -15.57 -1.36
N HIS A 205 15.50 -15.25 -0.59
CA HIS A 205 16.89 -15.18 -1.02
C HIS A 205 17.67 -16.27 -0.31
N PHE A 206 17.88 -17.39 -1.01
CA PHE A 206 18.60 -18.54 -0.44
C PHE A 206 20.11 -18.37 -0.65
N THR A 207 20.88 -18.73 0.36
CA THR A 207 22.34 -18.88 0.25
C THR A 207 22.65 -20.14 -0.55
N THR A 208 23.48 -20.01 -1.59
CA THR A 208 23.97 -21.15 -2.38
C THR A 208 24.97 -21.97 -1.58
N ASN A 209 24.83 -23.29 -1.53
CA ASN A 209 25.84 -24.15 -0.93
C ASN A 209 27.07 -24.25 -1.85
N LEU A 210 28.21 -23.69 -1.43
CA LEU A 210 29.48 -23.71 -2.17
C LEU A 210 30.49 -24.75 -1.65
N ALA A 211 30.06 -25.66 -0.76
CA ALA A 211 30.94 -26.67 -0.17
C ALA A 211 31.60 -27.58 -1.22
N HIS A 212 30.95 -27.81 -2.36
CA HIS A 212 31.52 -28.58 -3.47
C HIS A 212 32.81 -27.96 -4.05
N SER A 213 33.01 -26.65 -3.84
CA SER A 213 34.19 -25.90 -4.25
C SER A 213 35.13 -25.58 -3.07
N ASN A 214 34.89 -26.16 -1.89
CA ASN A 214 35.60 -25.85 -0.64
C ASN A 214 35.56 -24.36 -0.28
N LEU A 215 34.48 -23.64 -0.62
CA LEU A 215 34.30 -22.23 -0.30
C LEU A 215 33.23 -22.05 0.80
N PRO A 216 33.47 -21.18 1.79
CA PRO A 216 32.45 -20.80 2.76
C PRO A 216 31.37 -19.92 2.11
N ASN A 217 30.12 -20.08 2.54
CA ASN A 217 29.00 -19.22 2.15
C ASN A 217 27.88 -19.19 3.21
N ALA A 218 28.22 -19.53 4.46
CA ALA A 218 27.33 -19.25 5.59
C ALA A 218 27.43 -17.75 5.91
N GLY A 219 26.32 -17.08 6.21
CA GLY A 219 26.27 -15.62 6.33
C GLY A 219 27.31 -15.01 7.28
N SER A 220 27.73 -15.73 8.32
CA SER A 220 28.76 -15.34 9.29
C SER A 220 30.21 -15.47 8.78
N GLU A 221 30.44 -16.15 7.66
CA GLU A 221 31.78 -16.52 7.17
C GLU A 221 32.27 -15.63 6.01
N ILE A 222 31.44 -14.72 5.50
CA ILE A 222 31.77 -13.85 4.37
C ILE A 222 32.57 -12.63 4.87
N THR A 223 33.90 -12.70 4.76
CA THR A 223 34.74 -11.49 4.84
C THR A 223 34.75 -10.85 3.46
N ILE A 224 34.16 -9.66 3.31
CA ILE A 224 34.30 -8.88 2.07
C ILE A 224 35.74 -8.38 2.03
N ILE A 225 36.53 -8.93 1.10
CA ILE A 225 37.91 -8.50 0.81
C ILE A 225 37.87 -7.20 0.02
#